data_AF-A0A3P7LWF6-F1
#
_entry.id   AF-A0A3P7LWF6-F1
#
_cell.length_a   1.000
_cell.length_b   1.000
_cell.length_c   1.000
_cell.angle_alpha   90.00
_cell.angle_beta   90.00
_cell.angle_gamma   90.00
#
_symmetry.space_group_name_H-M   'P 1'
#
loop_
_entity.id
_entity.type
_entity.pdbx_description
1 polymer ?
#
loop_
_entity_poly.entity_id
_entity_poly.type
_entity_poly.pdbx_seq_one_letter_code
_entity_poly.pdbx_strand_id
1 'polypeptide(L)'
;MHRNHYIRSANKDSELRAVQKAPTSKKYLLWLEQLPLPNMSSRAGQGASLSEATVCRLSRVAIRSQSGRYLRSDGSLTDNVKEATLFSMSFKPSE
;
A
#
# COMPACT_ATOMS: atom_id res chain seq x y z
N MET A 1 13.89 5.02 -14.07
CA MET A 1 13.95 5.46 -12.65
C MET A 1 14.39 6.93 -12.62
N HIS A 2 13.58 7.84 -12.09
CA HIS A 2 13.89 9.29 -12.14
C HIS A 2 14.72 9.80 -10.95
N ARG A 3 14.74 9.07 -9.83
CA ARG A 3 15.55 9.41 -8.64
C ARG A 3 16.27 8.16 -8.14
N ASN A 4 17.60 8.22 -8.07
CA ASN A 4 18.43 7.14 -7.52
C ASN A 4 18.48 7.21 -5.98
N HIS A 5 17.31 7.17 -5.34
CA HIS A 5 17.15 7.28 -3.88
C HIS A 5 16.08 6.31 -3.38
N TYR A 6 16.29 5.81 -2.17
CA TYR A 6 15.33 5.00 -1.44
C TYR A 6 14.26 5.87 -0.76
N ILE A 7 13.04 5.36 -0.73
CA ILE A 7 11.90 5.96 -0.02
C ILE A 7 12.00 5.60 1.47
N ARG A 8 11.74 6.57 2.34
CA ARG A 8 11.60 6.37 3.79
C ARG A 8 10.50 7.23 4.39
N SER A 9 10.03 6.84 5.57
CA SER A 9 9.28 7.74 6.44
C SER A 9 10.10 8.91 6.93
N ALA A 10 9.48 10.08 7.01
CA ALA A 10 10.08 11.33 7.49
C ALA A 10 9.16 12.06 8.47
N ASN A 11 9.68 13.10 9.12
CA ASN A 11 8.92 14.01 10.00
C ASN A 11 8.03 13.28 11.02
N LYS A 12 8.64 12.39 11.81
CA LYS A 12 7.95 11.54 12.79
C LYS A 12 6.84 10.66 12.17
N ASP A 13 7.07 10.19 10.95
CA ASP A 13 6.13 9.35 10.20
C ASP A 13 4.83 10.09 9.83
N SER A 14 4.98 11.34 9.37
CA SER A 14 3.88 12.12 8.80
C SER A 14 3.82 12.08 7.27
N GLU A 15 4.93 11.72 6.61
CA GLU A 15 5.07 11.69 5.16
C GLU A 15 6.18 10.72 4.71
N LEU A 16 6.23 10.43 3.40
CA LEU A 16 7.30 9.64 2.77
C LEU A 16 8.21 10.54 1.90
N ARG A 17 9.52 10.31 1.96
CA ARG A 17 10.52 11.04 1.15
C ARG A 17 11.52 10.11 0.47
N ALA A 18 11.89 10.44 -0.77
CA ALA A 18 12.94 9.76 -1.53
C ALA A 18 14.23 10.61 -1.54
N VAL A 19 15.03 10.52 -0.48
CA VAL A 19 16.15 11.47 -0.23
C VAL A 19 17.51 10.81 0.06
N GLN A 20 17.57 9.50 0.30
CA GLN A 20 18.83 8.84 0.71
C GLN A 20 19.24 7.72 -0.23
N LYS A 21 20.56 7.60 -0.47
CA LYS A 21 21.15 6.62 -1.40
C LYS A 21 21.25 5.20 -0.84
N ALA A 22 21.08 5.01 0.47
CA ALA A 22 21.14 3.69 1.11
C ALA A 22 20.08 3.57 2.23
N PRO A 23 19.42 2.42 2.39
CA PRO A 23 18.46 2.16 3.46
C PRO A 23 19.16 1.65 4.73
N THR A 24 19.42 2.52 5.69
CA THR A 24 20.23 2.18 6.89
C THR A 24 19.42 2.05 8.19
N SER A 25 18.09 2.13 8.13
CA SER A 25 17.23 2.06 9.32
C SER A 25 15.86 1.49 9.04
N LYS A 26 15.07 1.23 10.10
CA LYS A 26 13.69 0.76 9.97
C LYS A 26 12.75 1.75 9.27
N LYS A 27 13.14 3.03 9.13
CA LYS A 27 12.33 4.06 8.45
C LYS A 27 12.11 3.77 6.95
N TYR A 28 12.89 2.87 6.38
CA TYR A 28 12.81 2.47 4.98
C TYR A 28 11.93 1.23 4.77
N LEU A 29 11.45 0.60 5.85
CA LEU A 29 10.56 -0.54 5.75
C LEU A 29 9.16 -0.04 5.38
N LEU A 30 8.69 -0.52 4.22
CA LEU A 30 7.35 -0.29 3.71
C LEU A 30 6.74 -1.64 3.35
N TRP A 31 5.44 -1.79 3.59
CA TRP A 31 4.68 -2.97 3.22
C TRP A 31 3.71 -2.62 2.10
N LEU A 32 3.58 -3.53 1.14
CA LEU A 32 2.49 -3.55 0.18
C LEU A 32 1.41 -4.42 0.77
N GLU A 33 0.42 -3.78 1.40
CA GLU A 33 -0.60 -4.48 2.18
C GLU A 33 -1.84 -4.68 1.31
N GLN A 34 -2.24 -5.94 1.15
CA GLN A 34 -3.51 -6.28 0.54
C GLN A 34 -4.65 -5.95 1.52
N LEU A 35 -5.75 -5.40 1.00
CA LEU A 35 -6.90 -5.12 1.85
C LEU A 35 -7.54 -6.39 2.40
N PRO A 36 -8.14 -6.33 3.60
CA PRO A 36 -8.90 -7.45 4.14
C PRO A 36 -9.96 -7.90 3.14
N LEU A 37 -10.06 -9.21 2.93
CA LEU A 37 -11.16 -9.77 2.18
C LEU A 37 -12.46 -9.44 2.92
N PRO A 38 -13.53 -9.05 2.21
CA PRO A 38 -14.85 -8.95 2.83
C PRO A 38 -15.19 -10.29 3.48
N ASN A 39 -15.95 -10.27 4.58
CA ASN A 39 -16.42 -11.50 5.23
C ASN A 39 -17.22 -12.33 4.21
N MET A 40 -16.57 -13.32 3.62
CA MET A 40 -17.15 -14.30 2.71
C MET A 40 -17.89 -15.33 3.58
N SER A 41 -18.99 -14.92 4.21
CA SER A 41 -19.89 -15.87 4.90
C SER A 41 -20.76 -16.59 3.87
N SER A 42 -20.16 -17.23 2.88
CA SER A 42 -20.89 -18.07 1.93
C SER A 42 -20.77 -19.53 2.36
N ARG A 43 -21.92 -20.21 2.48
CA ARG A 43 -21.96 -21.67 2.72
C ARG A 43 -21.16 -22.39 1.62
N ALA A 44 -20.49 -23.48 1.99
CA ALA A 44 -19.79 -24.34 1.02
C ALA A 44 -20.73 -24.68 -0.14
N GLY A 45 -20.33 -24.33 -1.37
CA GLY A 45 -21.11 -24.55 -2.59
C GLY A 45 -21.88 -23.33 -3.15
N GLN A 46 -21.99 -22.23 -2.40
CA GLN A 46 -22.45 -20.94 -2.95
C GLN A 46 -21.25 -20.04 -3.21
N GLY A 47 -20.77 -19.98 -4.45
CA GLY A 47 -19.79 -18.98 -4.84
C GLY A 47 -20.42 -17.59 -4.70
N ALA A 48 -19.97 -16.79 -3.72
CA ALA A 48 -20.33 -15.39 -3.69
C ALA A 48 -19.67 -14.70 -4.89
N SER A 49 -20.47 -14.33 -5.89
CA SER A 49 -20.00 -13.52 -7.02
C SER A 49 -19.59 -12.15 -6.47
N LEU A 50 -18.30 -11.85 -6.51
CA LEU A 50 -17.78 -10.53 -6.14
C LEU A 50 -18.14 -9.55 -7.24
N SER A 51 -18.62 -8.36 -6.87
CA SER A 51 -18.79 -7.28 -7.84
C SER A 51 -17.44 -6.89 -8.46
N GLU A 52 -17.45 -6.45 -9.71
CA GLU A 52 -16.25 -5.96 -10.40
C GLU A 52 -15.52 -4.89 -9.57
N ALA A 53 -16.26 -3.95 -8.97
CA ALA A 53 -15.71 -2.93 -8.08
C ALA A 53 -14.97 -3.54 -6.86
N THR A 54 -15.46 -4.66 -6.32
CA THR A 54 -14.81 -5.35 -5.20
C THR A 54 -13.53 -6.05 -5.66
N VAL A 55 -13.57 -6.72 -6.81
CA VAL A 55 -12.39 -7.34 -7.43
C VAL A 55 -11.32 -6.30 -7.72
N CYS A 56 -11.69 -5.18 -8.35
CA CYS A 56 -10.78 -4.06 -8.64
C CYS A 56 -10.19 -3.44 -7.37
N ARG A 57 -10.91 -3.44 -6.26
CA ARG A 57 -10.40 -2.93 -4.98
C ARG A 57 -9.42 -3.92 -4.32
N LEU A 58 -9.74 -5.21 -4.37
CA LEU A 58 -8.93 -6.28 -3.78
C LEU A 58 -7.66 -6.61 -4.58
N SER A 59 -7.61 -6.24 -5.87
CA SER A 59 -6.41 -6.37 -6.71
C SER A 59 -5.39 -5.24 -6.51
N ARG A 60 -5.69 -4.27 -5.64
CA ARG A 60 -4.81 -3.15 -5.30
C ARG A 60 -4.22 -3.32 -3.91
N VAL A 61 -3.11 -2.61 -3.68
CA VAL A 61 -2.38 -2.62 -2.41
C VAL A 61 -2.36 -1.22 -1.80
N ALA A 62 -2.41 -1.17 -0.47
CA ALA A 62 -2.07 0.02 0.29
C ALA A 62 -0.57 0.03 0.60
N ILE A 63 0.04 1.21 0.69
CA ILE A 63 1.42 1.35 1.16
C ILE A 63 1.37 1.66 2.66
N ARG A 64 1.98 0.79 3.47
CA ARG A 64 2.05 0.93 4.93
C ARG A 64 3.49 1.19 5.38
N SER A 65 3.68 2.17 6.26
CA SER A 65 4.97 2.52 6.87
C SER A 65 5.32 1.62 8.06
N GLN A 66 6.54 1.76 8.58
CA GLN A 66 7.00 1.01 9.75
C GLN A 66 6.25 1.30 11.05
N SER A 67 5.56 2.43 11.16
CA SER A 67 4.70 2.72 12.32
C SER A 67 3.36 1.99 12.24
N GLY A 68 3.04 1.45 11.05
CA GLY A 68 1.76 0.85 10.74
C GLY A 68 0.78 1.77 10.04
N ARG A 69 1.17 3.01 9.70
CA ARG A 69 0.32 4.01 9.03
C ARG A 69 0.32 3.86 7.52
N TYR A 70 -0.76 4.28 6.87
CA TYR A 70 -1.02 4.10 5.45
C TYR A 70 -0.93 5.42 4.67
N LEU A 71 -0.43 5.36 3.43
CA LEU A 71 -0.30 6.52 2.54
C LEU A 71 -1.64 6.97 1.97
N ARG A 72 -1.95 8.27 2.12
CA ARG A 72 -3.05 8.96 1.45
C ARG A 72 -2.60 9.64 0.15
N SER A 73 -3.55 10.09 -0.67
CA SER A 73 -3.31 10.69 -1.99
C SER A 73 -2.71 12.09 -1.89
N ASP A 74 -2.91 12.77 -0.76
CA ASP A 74 -2.31 14.06 -0.42
C ASP A 74 -0.86 13.93 0.11
N GLY A 75 -0.32 12.71 0.20
CA GLY A 75 1.02 12.42 0.71
C GLY A 75 1.12 12.29 2.24
N SER A 76 0.01 12.50 2.96
CA SER A 76 -0.06 12.29 4.41
C SER A 76 -0.19 10.81 4.78
N LEU A 77 0.05 10.49 6.06
CA LEU A 77 -0.11 9.16 6.63
C LEU A 77 -1.31 9.08 7.59
N THR A 78 -2.06 7.99 7.52
CA THR A 78 -3.25 7.71 8.36
C THR A 78 -3.15 6.37 9.08
N ASP A 79 -3.80 6.26 10.24
CA ASP A 79 -3.87 5.00 11.00
C ASP A 79 -4.98 4.06 10.47
N ASN A 80 -5.79 4.52 9.51
CA ASN A 80 -6.94 3.79 8.98
C ASN A 80 -6.74 3.37 7.52
N VAL A 81 -6.67 2.06 7.27
CA VAL A 81 -6.51 1.49 5.91
C VAL A 81 -7.64 1.88 4.95
N LYS A 82 -8.85 2.19 5.45
CA LYS A 82 -9.98 2.60 4.59
C LYS A 82 -9.78 3.98 3.95
N GLU A 83 -8.94 4.81 4.54
CA GLU A 83 -8.57 6.14 4.04
C GLU A 83 -7.28 6.09 3.20
N ALA A 84 -6.66 4.91 3.08
CA ALA A 84 -5.46 4.73 2.30
C ALA A 84 -5.75 4.87 0.81
N THR A 85 -4.76 5.38 0.07
CA THR A 85 -4.76 5.31 -1.38
C THR A 85 -4.32 3.92 -1.82
N LEU A 86 -5.05 3.39 -2.81
CA LEU A 86 -4.86 2.05 -3.34
C LEU A 86 -4.14 2.08 -4.68
N PHE A 87 -3.03 1.38 -4.75
CA PHE A 87 -2.15 1.36 -5.91
C PHE A 87 -2.32 0.04 -6.67
N SER A 88 -2.42 0.13 -7.99
CA SER A 88 -2.20 -1.00 -8.89
C SER A 88 -0.70 -1.15 -9.14
N MET A 89 -0.20 -2.39 -9.13
CA MET A 89 1.19 -2.67 -9.46
C MET A 89 1.31 -3.08 -10.92
N SER A 90 2.26 -2.48 -11.64
CA SER A 90 2.63 -2.90 -12.99
C SER A 90 4.11 -3.26 -13.02
N PHE A 91 4.43 -4.48 -13.45
CA PHE A 91 5.79 -4.88 -13.70
C PHE A 91 6.16 -4.45 -15.11
N LYS A 92 7.14 -3.55 -15.21
CA LYS A 92 7.74 -3.20 -16.49
C LYS A 92 9.04 -4.01 -16.59
N PRO A 93 9.10 -5.04 -17.46
CA PRO A 93 10.38 -5.66 -17.77
C PRO A 93 11.32 -4.56 -18.28
N SER A 94 12.56 -4.58 -17.80
CA SER A 94 13.61 -3.71 -18.32
C SER A 94 13.77 -3.97 -19.81
N GLU A 95 13.72 -2.91 -20.62
CA GLU A 95 14.39 -2.91 -21.93
C GLU A 95 15.90 -3.13 -21.73
#